data_AF-A0A3N5V3F3-F1
#
_entry.id   AF-A0A3N5V3F3-F1
#
_cell.length_a   1.000
_cell.length_b   1.000
_cell.length_c   1.000
_cell.angle_alpha   90.00
_cell.angle_beta   90.00
_cell.angle_gamma   90.00
#
_symmetry.space_group_name_H-M   'P 1'
#
loop_
_entity.id
_entity.type
_entity.pdbx_description
1 polymer ?
#
loop_
_entity_poly.entity_id
_entity_poly.type
_entity_poly.pdbx_seq_one_letter_code
_entity_poly.pdbx_strand_id
1 'polypeptide(L)'
;MQKLRVIAMISLVAFSMFVTINNGIAARVNWHQDPSLQDSVSKWEKRVKPVLEHVPDNIKVLGYVADWDLPGSKYDLIDQDNEYTFTQYALAPRPVQPGLGHEWIIGNFTKPGFRDWLDKNLASYEMIKIGFGIYLIHRTSQ
;
A
#
# COMPACT_ATOMS: atom_id res chain seq x y z
N MET A 1 -1.37 -39.05 48.48
CA MET A 1 -1.75 -37.76 47.82
C MET A 1 -0.56 -36.93 47.35
N GLN A 2 0.53 -36.79 48.11
CA GLN A 2 1.70 -35.97 47.73
C GLN A 2 2.40 -36.43 46.43
N LYS A 3 2.61 -37.74 46.25
CA LYS A 3 3.22 -38.30 45.03
C LYS A 3 2.41 -38.01 43.75
N LEU A 4 1.07 -37.99 43.85
CA LEU A 4 0.17 -37.70 42.73
C LEU A 4 0.27 -36.24 42.27
N ARG A 5 0.41 -35.30 43.23
CA ARG A 5 0.58 -33.87 42.93
C ARG A 5 1.92 -33.57 42.24
N VAL A 6 2.99 -34.24 42.66
CA VAL A 6 4.32 -34.07 42.04
C VAL A 6 4.32 -34.59 40.61
N ILE A 7 3.73 -35.77 40.36
CA ILE A 7 3.61 -36.32 39.00
C ILE A 7 2.79 -35.37 38.11
N ALA A 8 1.65 -34.87 38.59
CA ALA A 8 0.81 -33.95 37.84
C ALA A 8 1.54 -32.64 37.47
N MET A 9 2.34 -32.07 38.38
CA MET A 9 3.13 -30.86 38.09
C MET A 9 4.23 -31.12 37.06
N ILE A 10 4.93 -32.26 37.16
CA ILE A 10 5.98 -32.61 36.19
C ILE A 10 5.36 -32.79 34.80
N SER A 11 4.21 -33.47 34.70
CA SER A 11 3.49 -33.63 33.43
C SER A 11 3.02 -32.30 32.85
N LEU A 12 2.53 -31.37 33.68
CA LEU A 12 2.11 -30.05 33.23
C LEU A 12 3.28 -29.22 32.69
N VAL A 13 4.42 -29.26 33.39
CA VAL A 13 5.64 -28.55 32.97
C VAL A 13 6.16 -29.14 31.66
N ALA A 14 6.25 -30.47 31.54
CA ALA A 14 6.68 -31.13 30.30
C ALA A 14 5.74 -30.81 29.12
N PHE A 15 4.42 -30.80 29.34
CA PHE A 15 3.45 -30.46 28.31
C PHE A 15 3.56 -29.00 27.89
N SER A 16 3.74 -28.07 28.83
CA SER A 16 3.93 -26.65 28.52
C SER A 16 5.18 -26.41 27.67
N MET A 17 6.31 -27.03 28.02
CA MET A 17 7.54 -26.95 27.21
C MET A 17 7.33 -27.53 25.81
N PHE A 18 6.64 -28.67 25.70
CA PHE A 18 6.33 -29.28 24.41
C PHE A 18 5.49 -28.36 23.51
N VAL A 19 4.46 -27.70 24.08
CA VAL A 19 3.64 -26.72 23.35
C VAL A 19 4.48 -25.50 22.93
N THR A 20 5.31 -24.94 23.81
CA THR A 20 6.17 -23.80 23.49
C THR A 20 7.18 -24.12 22.39
N ILE A 21 7.81 -25.30 22.42
CA ILE A 21 8.77 -25.73 21.40
C ILE A 21 8.08 -25.92 20.06
N ASN A 22 6.95 -26.62 20.02
CA ASN A 22 6.21 -26.84 18.77
C ASN A 22 5.68 -25.53 18.17
N ASN A 23 5.16 -24.63 19.00
CA ASN A 23 4.70 -23.32 18.54
C ASN A 23 5.88 -22.44 18.07
N GLY A 24 7.04 -22.51 18.73
CA GLY A 24 8.24 -21.79 18.32
C GLY A 24 8.81 -22.31 16.99
N ILE A 25 8.82 -23.63 16.80
CA ILE A 25 9.24 -24.26 15.53
C ILE A 25 8.23 -23.91 14.42
N ALA A 26 6.93 -24.04 14.66
CA ALA A 26 5.89 -23.67 13.70
C ALA A 26 5.97 -22.18 13.33
N ALA A 27 6.16 -21.29 14.30
CA ALA A 27 6.34 -19.86 14.05
C ALA A 27 7.60 -19.58 13.22
N ARG A 28 8.72 -20.27 13.49
CA ARG A 28 9.96 -20.11 12.72
C ARG A 28 9.84 -20.62 11.28
N VAL A 29 9.16 -21.75 11.09
CA VAL A 29 8.88 -22.32 9.76
C VAL A 29 7.97 -21.40 8.96
N ASN A 30 6.91 -20.89 9.59
CA ASN A 30 5.98 -19.95 8.95
C ASN A 30 6.64 -18.59 8.65
N TRP A 31 7.56 -18.12 9.51
CA TRP A 31 8.29 -16.86 9.29
C TRP A 31 9.23 -16.91 8.07
N HIS A 32 9.72 -18.10 7.70
CA HIS A 32 10.65 -18.25 6.55
C HIS A 32 9.95 -18.52 5.21
N GLN A 33 8.62 -18.64 5.17
CA GLN A 33 7.91 -19.14 3.98
C GLN A 33 6.75 -18.25 3.49
N ASP A 34 6.85 -16.92 3.59
CA ASP A 34 6.01 -16.08 2.75
C ASP A 34 6.80 -15.25 1.73
N PRO A 35 7.25 -15.89 0.62
CA PRO A 35 7.84 -15.16 -0.51
C PRO A 35 6.83 -14.23 -1.20
N SER A 36 5.53 -14.27 -0.86
CA SER A 36 4.53 -13.36 -1.41
C SER A 36 4.54 -11.98 -0.74
N LEU A 37 4.92 -11.89 0.54
CA LEU A 37 5.05 -10.62 1.27
C LEU A 37 6.31 -9.83 0.89
N GLN A 38 7.38 -10.52 0.47
CA GLN A 38 8.68 -9.89 0.21
C GLN A 38 8.76 -9.08 -1.09
N ASP A 39 7.76 -9.17 -1.98
CA ASP A 39 7.81 -8.54 -3.32
C ASP A 39 6.64 -7.58 -3.59
N SER A 40 5.67 -7.39 -2.70
CA SER A 40 4.56 -6.45 -2.93
C SER A 40 5.03 -5.00 -3.01
N VAL A 41 5.97 -4.58 -2.13
CA VAL A 41 6.56 -3.24 -2.14
C VAL A 41 7.41 -3.02 -3.39
N SER A 42 8.29 -3.97 -3.73
CA SER A 42 9.14 -3.91 -4.92
C SER A 42 8.30 -3.89 -6.21
N LYS A 43 7.20 -4.65 -6.26
CA LYS A 43 6.22 -4.60 -7.36
C LYS A 43 5.54 -3.25 -7.43
N TRP A 44 5.15 -2.67 -6.29
CA TRP A 44 4.53 -1.36 -6.24
C TRP A 44 5.48 -0.28 -6.75
N GLU A 45 6.72 -0.26 -6.26
CA GLU A 45 7.76 0.68 -6.71
C GLU A 45 7.90 0.63 -8.23
N LYS A 46 8.03 -0.57 -8.81
CA LYS A 46 8.13 -0.75 -10.27
C LYS A 46 6.93 -0.19 -11.05
N ARG A 47 5.73 -0.15 -10.46
CA ARG A 47 4.52 0.40 -11.10
C ARG A 47 4.50 1.92 -11.08
N VAL A 48 4.91 2.54 -9.97
CA VAL A 48 4.77 3.99 -9.77
C VAL A 48 6.01 4.78 -10.21
N LYS A 49 7.21 4.19 -10.17
CA LYS A 49 8.47 4.87 -10.55
C LYS A 49 8.48 5.50 -11.95
N PRO A 50 7.86 4.89 -12.99
CA PRO A 50 7.77 5.51 -14.32
C PRO A 50 7.01 6.85 -14.36
N VAL A 51 6.26 7.20 -13.31
CA VAL A 51 5.70 8.56 -13.17
C VAL A 51 6.80 9.61 -13.26
N LEU A 52 7.97 9.37 -12.65
CA LEU A 52 9.06 10.35 -12.60
C LEU A 52 9.68 10.64 -13.97
N GLU A 53 9.56 9.71 -14.92
CA GLU A 53 10.06 9.88 -16.30
C GLU A 53 9.26 10.93 -17.08
N HIS A 54 8.04 11.24 -16.64
CA HIS A 54 7.12 12.15 -17.30
C HIS A 54 6.97 13.49 -16.55
N VAL A 55 7.42 13.55 -15.30
CA VAL A 55 7.32 14.74 -14.45
C VAL A 55 8.59 15.57 -14.56
N PRO A 56 8.52 16.86 -14.95
CA PRO A 56 9.68 17.75 -15.02
C PRO A 56 10.45 17.86 -13.68
N ASP A 57 11.77 17.98 -13.74
CA ASP A 57 12.65 17.99 -12.55
C ASP A 57 12.47 19.20 -11.61
N ASN A 58 11.88 20.28 -12.12
CA ASN A 58 11.52 21.47 -11.33
C ASN A 58 10.30 21.23 -10.45
N ILE A 59 9.47 20.22 -10.74
CA ILE A 59 8.32 19.86 -9.90
C ILE A 59 8.82 19.15 -8.64
N LYS A 60 8.54 19.77 -7.49
CA LYS A 60 9.02 19.28 -6.20
C LYS A 60 8.01 18.44 -5.44
N VAL A 61 6.72 18.69 -5.62
CA VAL A 61 5.63 18.02 -4.89
C VAL A 61 4.60 17.53 -5.91
N LEU A 62 4.10 16.32 -5.70
CA LEU A 62 3.04 15.71 -6.51
C LEU A 62 1.75 15.60 -5.68
N GLY A 63 0.62 15.80 -6.34
CA GLY A 63 -0.68 15.44 -5.79
C GLY A 63 -0.91 13.93 -5.88
N TYR A 64 -1.85 13.42 -5.11
CA TYR A 64 -2.28 12.03 -5.16
C TYR A 64 -3.77 11.92 -4.91
N VAL A 65 -4.44 11.23 -5.81
CA VAL A 65 -5.86 10.91 -5.70
C VAL A 65 -6.08 9.44 -6.05
N ALA A 66 -7.07 8.82 -5.42
CA ALA A 66 -7.37 7.42 -5.63
C ALA A 66 -8.87 7.13 -5.58
N ASP A 67 -9.22 5.85 -5.69
CA ASP A 67 -10.61 5.42 -5.63
C ASP A 67 -11.33 5.87 -4.34
N TRP A 68 -10.62 6.16 -3.23
CA TRP A 68 -11.23 6.73 -2.02
C TRP A 68 -11.79 8.15 -2.20
N ASP A 69 -11.26 8.92 -3.17
CA ASP A 69 -11.71 10.28 -3.46
C ASP A 69 -13.00 10.28 -4.31
N LEU A 70 -13.36 9.13 -4.88
CA LEU A 70 -14.52 8.97 -5.72
C LEU A 70 -15.80 8.83 -4.86
N PRO A 71 -16.79 9.73 -4.99
CA PRO A 71 -18.02 9.67 -4.21
C PRO A 71 -18.76 8.34 -4.40
N GLY A 72 -19.06 7.65 -3.28
CA GLY A 72 -19.80 6.38 -3.30
C GLY A 72 -18.99 5.18 -3.78
N SER A 73 -17.69 5.33 -4.02
CA SER A 73 -16.80 4.21 -4.36
C SER A 73 -16.65 3.26 -3.18
N LYS A 74 -16.71 1.96 -3.47
CA LYS A 74 -16.33 0.91 -2.52
C LYS A 74 -14.86 0.58 -2.72
N TYR A 75 -14.06 0.84 -1.71
CA TYR A 75 -12.63 0.57 -1.68
C TYR A 75 -12.27 -0.09 -0.34
N ASP A 76 -11.14 -0.81 -0.32
CA ASP A 76 -10.55 -1.29 0.92
C ASP A 76 -9.64 -0.19 1.47
N LEU A 77 -9.99 0.33 2.65
CA LEU A 77 -9.24 1.39 3.33
C LEU A 77 -7.79 0.97 3.61
N ILE A 78 -7.57 -0.29 4.01
CA ILE A 78 -6.25 -0.79 4.38
C ILE A 78 -5.36 -0.88 3.14
N ASP A 79 -5.89 -1.39 2.04
CA ASP A 79 -5.12 -1.51 0.80
C ASP A 79 -4.73 -0.14 0.26
N GLN A 80 -5.66 0.82 0.25
CA GLN A 80 -5.35 2.11 -0.35
C GLN A 80 -4.44 2.99 0.52
N ASP A 81 -4.57 2.95 1.85
CA ASP A 81 -3.62 3.63 2.75
C ASP A 81 -2.19 3.09 2.57
N ASN A 82 -2.06 1.78 2.37
CA ASN A 82 -0.78 1.14 2.06
C ASN A 82 -0.25 1.59 0.70
N GLU A 83 -1.08 1.63 -0.34
CA GLU A 83 -0.69 2.07 -1.69
C GLU A 83 -0.23 3.54 -1.72
N TYR A 84 -0.90 4.42 -0.96
CA TYR A 84 -0.45 5.80 -0.77
C TYR A 84 0.92 5.87 -0.10
N THR A 85 1.07 5.14 1.00
CA THR A 85 2.32 5.09 1.77
C THR A 85 3.47 4.56 0.92
N PHE A 86 3.25 3.47 0.18
CA PHE A 86 4.26 2.92 -0.73
C PHE A 86 4.60 3.88 -1.87
N THR A 87 3.64 4.65 -2.36
CA THR A 87 3.90 5.68 -3.39
C THR A 87 4.82 6.77 -2.85
N GLN A 88 4.59 7.25 -1.62
CA GLN A 88 5.47 8.24 -0.99
C GLN A 88 6.91 7.74 -0.88
N TYR A 89 7.11 6.49 -0.47
CA TYR A 89 8.45 5.91 -0.38
C TYR A 89 9.09 5.70 -1.75
N ALA A 90 8.34 5.21 -2.73
CA ALA A 90 8.84 4.91 -4.06
C ALA A 90 9.28 6.15 -4.85
N LEU A 91 8.70 7.32 -4.56
CA LEU A 91 8.94 8.56 -5.30
C LEU A 91 9.86 9.55 -4.56
N ALA A 92 10.41 9.15 -3.42
CA ALA A 92 11.41 9.96 -2.73
C ALA A 92 12.57 10.35 -3.67
N PRO A 93 13.06 11.61 -3.63
CA PRO A 93 12.75 12.63 -2.63
C PRO A 93 11.57 13.56 -2.97
N ARG A 94 10.77 13.28 -4.02
CA ARG A 94 9.61 14.13 -4.39
C ARG A 94 8.42 13.80 -3.48
N PRO A 95 7.99 14.70 -2.56
CA PRO A 95 6.88 14.40 -1.66
C PRO A 95 5.57 14.26 -2.43
N VAL A 96 4.68 13.43 -1.90
CA VAL A 96 3.36 13.16 -2.46
C VAL A 96 2.30 13.56 -1.44
N GLN A 97 1.41 14.47 -1.80
CA GLN A 97 0.37 15.00 -0.93
C GLN A 97 -1.03 14.65 -1.46
N PRO A 98 -2.00 14.32 -0.60
CA PRO A 98 -3.34 13.98 -1.06
C PRO A 98 -4.05 15.16 -1.72
N GLY A 99 -4.87 14.88 -2.72
CA GLY A 99 -5.76 15.84 -3.36
C GLY A 99 -5.29 16.42 -4.70
N LEU A 100 -6.15 17.27 -5.26
CA LEU A 100 -6.03 17.87 -6.61
C LEU A 100 -5.30 19.23 -6.62
N GLY A 101 -4.74 19.66 -5.48
CA GLY A 101 -4.16 21.00 -5.30
C GLY A 101 -2.85 21.25 -6.04
N HIS A 102 -2.22 20.21 -6.59
CA HIS A 102 -0.91 20.29 -7.24
C HIS A 102 -1.02 20.29 -8.77
N GLU A 103 -0.02 20.84 -9.46
CA GLU A 103 0.02 20.90 -10.92
C GLU A 103 0.09 19.49 -11.54
N TRP A 104 0.91 18.62 -10.95
CA TRP A 104 1.08 17.22 -11.35
C TRP A 104 0.53 16.32 -10.27
N ILE A 105 -0.39 15.43 -10.65
CA ILE A 105 -1.16 14.61 -9.73
C ILE A 105 -1.07 13.15 -10.18
N ILE A 106 -0.82 12.25 -9.23
CA ILE A 106 -0.88 10.81 -9.45
C ILE A 106 -2.32 10.36 -9.19
N GLY A 107 -2.95 9.73 -10.17
CA GLY A 107 -4.24 9.06 -10.01
C GLY A 107 -4.06 7.56 -9.85
N ASN A 108 -4.54 6.97 -8.76
CA ASN A 108 -4.58 5.52 -8.56
C ASN A 108 -6.04 5.04 -8.59
N PHE A 109 -6.52 4.72 -9.79
CA PHE A 109 -7.92 4.39 -10.04
C PHE A 109 -8.05 2.98 -10.61
N THR A 110 -8.81 2.15 -9.90
CA THR A 110 -9.22 0.82 -10.36
C THR A 110 -10.71 0.77 -10.67
N LYS A 111 -11.48 1.78 -10.24
CA LYS A 111 -12.94 1.85 -10.46
C LYS A 111 -13.29 2.71 -11.67
N PRO A 112 -14.40 2.39 -12.37
CA PRO A 112 -14.93 3.27 -13.41
C PRO A 112 -15.47 4.58 -12.80
N GLY A 113 -15.65 5.62 -13.62
CA GLY A 113 -16.23 6.90 -13.20
C GLY A 113 -15.22 7.95 -12.68
N PHE A 114 -13.95 7.59 -12.52
CA PHE A 114 -12.91 8.55 -12.10
C PHE A 114 -12.73 9.71 -13.09
N ARG A 115 -12.93 9.46 -14.39
CA ARG A 115 -12.85 10.52 -15.42
C ARG A 115 -13.94 11.57 -15.24
N ASP A 116 -15.20 11.15 -15.09
CA ASP A 116 -16.31 12.06 -14.81
C ASP A 116 -16.10 12.86 -13.53
N TRP A 117 -15.44 12.26 -12.53
CA TRP A 117 -15.06 12.97 -11.31
C TRP A 117 -13.94 13.98 -11.56
N LEU A 118 -12.89 13.64 -12.30
CA LEU A 118 -11.84 14.58 -12.69
C LEU A 118 -12.41 15.75 -13.50
N ASP A 119 -13.27 15.48 -14.48
CA ASP A 119 -13.90 16.49 -15.35
C ASP A 119 -14.77 17.49 -14.55
N LYS A 120 -15.32 17.06 -13.41
CA LYS A 120 -16.09 17.94 -12.51
C LYS A 120 -15.22 18.78 -11.59
N ASN A 121 -14.02 18.30 -11.26
CA ASN A 121 -13.17 18.91 -10.22
C ASN A 121 -11.95 19.65 -10.78
N LEU A 122 -11.60 19.42 -12.04
CA LEU A 122 -10.50 20.08 -12.74
C LEU A 122 -11.03 20.82 -13.97
N ALA A 123 -10.65 22.09 -14.12
CA ALA A 123 -11.08 22.92 -15.25
C ALA A 123 -10.52 22.42 -16.59
N SER A 124 -9.25 21.99 -16.61
CA SER A 124 -8.59 21.40 -17.77
C SER A 124 -7.39 20.59 -17.31
N TYR A 125 -7.21 19.41 -17.90
CA TYR A 125 -6.09 18.53 -17.60
C TYR A 125 -5.74 17.63 -18.79
N GLU A 126 -4.49 17.21 -18.83
CA GLU A 126 -4.00 16.12 -19.65
C GLU A 126 -3.72 14.90 -18.78
N MET A 127 -3.82 13.70 -19.36
CA MET A 127 -3.66 12.46 -18.63
C MET A 127 -2.81 11.46 -19.41
N ILE A 128 -1.79 10.93 -18.75
CA ILE A 128 -0.92 9.88 -19.25
C ILE A 128 -1.22 8.62 -18.46
N LYS A 129 -1.54 7.53 -19.16
CA LYS A 129 -1.71 6.22 -18.54
C LYS A 129 -0.33 5.60 -18.32
N ILE A 130 0.04 5.39 -17.06
CA ILE A 130 1.27 4.70 -16.69
C ILE A 130 1.06 3.19 -16.71
N GLY A 131 -0.07 2.72 -16.18
CA GLY A 131 -0.43 1.31 -16.14
C GLY A 131 -0.93 0.87 -14.77
N PHE A 132 -1.55 -0.31 -14.68
CA PHE A 132 -2.02 -0.90 -13.40
C PHE A 132 -2.93 0.01 -12.55
N GLY A 133 -3.75 0.85 -13.20
CA GLY A 133 -4.61 1.83 -12.49
C GLY A 133 -3.89 3.13 -12.13
N ILE A 134 -2.59 3.25 -12.42
CA ILE A 134 -1.82 4.47 -12.23
C ILE A 134 -1.90 5.36 -13.48
N TYR A 135 -2.24 6.62 -13.22
CA TYR A 135 -2.33 7.71 -14.18
C TYR A 135 -1.50 8.88 -13.67
N LEU A 136 -0.87 9.59 -14.59
CA LEU A 136 -0.28 10.89 -14.32
C LEU A 136 -1.19 11.95 -14.94
N ILE A 137 -1.63 12.90 -14.11
CA ILE A 137 -2.56 13.96 -14.47
C ILE A 137 -1.79 15.27 -14.40
N HIS A 138 -1.80 16.03 -15.49
CA HIS A 138 -1.20 17.35 -15.56
C HIS A 138 -2.28 18.40 -15.74
N ARG A 139 -2.38 19.35 -14.79
CA ARG A 139 -3.33 20.46 -14.90
C ARG A 139 -2.80 21.48 -15.91
N THR A 140 -3.59 21.73 -16.95
CA THR A 140 -3.22 22.66 -18.03
C THR A 140 -3.84 24.05 -17.87
N SER A 141 -4.71 24.21 -16.87
CA SER A 141 -5.29 25.49 -16.43
C SER A 141 -4.96 25.73 -14.96
N GLN A 142 -4.31 26.87 -14.69
CA GLN A 142 -4.22 27.48 -13.36
C GLN A 142 -5.28 28.57 -13.23
#